data_AF-A0A0B8P531-F1
#
_entry.id   AF-A0A0B8P531-F1
#
_cell.length_a   1.000
_cell.length_b   1.000
_cell.length_c   1.000
_cell.angle_alpha   90.00
_cell.angle_beta   90.00
_cell.angle_gamma   90.00
#
_symmetry.space_group_name_H-M   'P 1'
#
loop_
_entity.id
_entity.type
_entity.pdbx_description
1 polymer ?
#
loop_
_entity_poly.entity_id
_entity_poly.type
_entity_poly.pdbx_seq_one_letter_code
_entity_poly.pdbx_strand_id
1 'polypeptide(L)' 'MSQSPDLKGSSFPLTVLHMHQHDAQSAIAYLDQKVSKAPAFFKSAPLVINLSNASSDLDLSLLKHGIENVGMILWV' A
#
# COMPACT_ATOMS: atom_id res chain seq x y z
N MET A 1 -35.02 1.14 -19.69
CA MET A 1 -33.73 1.41 -19.03
C MET A 1 -33.17 0.06 -18.58
N SER A 2 -32.21 -0.52 -19.31
CA SER A 2 -31.62 -1.80 -18.93
C SER A 2 -30.82 -1.62 -17.64
N GLN A 3 -31.20 -2.34 -16.58
CA GLN A 3 -30.47 -2.40 -15.30
C GLN A 3 -29.30 -3.40 -15.38
N SER A 4 -28.53 -3.36 -16.47
CA SER A 4 -27.35 -4.21 -16.63
C SER A 4 -26.15 -3.54 -15.94
N PRO A 5 -25.35 -4.25 -15.14
CA PRO A 5 -24.10 -3.74 -14.60
C PRO A 5 -23.20 -3.21 -15.71
N ASP A 6 -22.51 -2.10 -15.45
CA ASP A 6 -21.61 -1.46 -16.40
C ASP A 6 -20.23 -1.26 -15.74
N LEU A 7 -19.17 -1.53 -16.50
CA LEU A 7 -17.78 -1.38 -16.04
C LEU A 7 -17.18 -0.13 -16.69
N LYS A 8 -16.82 0.85 -15.86
CA LYS A 8 -16.25 2.12 -16.32
C LYS A 8 -14.84 2.30 -15.80
N GLY A 9 -13.91 2.62 -16.69
CA GLY A 9 -12.57 3.06 -16.32
C GLY A 9 -12.58 4.52 -15.87
N SER A 10 -11.86 4.82 -14.81
CA SER A 10 -11.61 6.18 -14.35
C SER A 10 -10.21 6.27 -13.74
N SER A 11 -9.57 7.43 -13.88
CA SER A 11 -8.29 7.70 -13.25
C SER A 11 -8.49 8.11 -11.81
N PHE A 12 -7.76 7.48 -10.89
CA PHE A 12 -7.78 7.80 -9.47
C PHE A 12 -6.35 8.01 -8.96
N PRO A 13 -6.09 9.05 -8.17
CA PRO A 13 -4.79 9.18 -7.51
C PRO A 13 -4.65 8.09 -6.44
N LEU A 14 -3.56 7.32 -6.50
CA LEU A 14 -3.23 6.30 -5.52
C LEU A 14 -1.91 6.63 -4.83
N THR A 15 -1.81 6.26 -3.56
CA THR A 15 -0.53 6.29 -2.85
C THR A 15 0.28 5.07 -3.26
N VAL A 16 1.50 5.30 -3.74
CA VAL A 16 2.38 4.22 -4.19
C VAL A 16 3.66 4.20 -3.35
N LEU A 17 3.95 3.06 -2.73
CA LEU A 17 5.26 2.81 -2.13
C LEU A 17 6.15 2.13 -3.16
N HIS A 18 7.25 2.79 -3.52
CA HIS A 18 8.29 2.17 -4.33
C HIS A 18 9.26 1.42 -3.44
N MET A 19 9.29 0.08 -3.59
CA MET A 19 10.26 -0.74 -2.88
C MET A 19 11.63 -0.61 -3.55
N HIS A 20 12.64 -0.31 -2.72
CA HIS A 20 14.05 -0.47 -3.08
C HIS A 20 14.56 -1.79 -2.48
N GLN A 21 15.87 -2.07 -2.52
CA GLN A 21 16.51 -3.26 -1.91
C GLN A 21 16.41 -3.29 -0.36
N HIS A 22 15.37 -2.68 0.20
CA HIS A 22 15.02 -2.69 1.61
C HIS A 22 14.22 -3.95 1.93
N ASP A 23 14.41 -4.44 3.16
CA ASP A 23 13.58 -5.49 3.72
C ASP A 23 12.17 -4.96 4.09
N ALA A 24 11.25 -5.90 4.35
CA ALA A 24 9.88 -5.58 4.73
C ALA A 24 9.82 -4.73 6.01
N GLN A 25 10.69 -5.00 6.99
CA GLN A 25 10.74 -4.29 8.26
C GLN A 25 11.02 -2.80 8.07
N SER A 26 11.99 -2.47 7.22
CA SER A 26 12.36 -1.09 6.92
C SER A 26 11.22 -0.33 6.25
N ALA A 27 10.50 -1.00 5.33
CA ALA A 27 9.31 -0.44 4.69
C ALA A 27 8.19 -0.17 5.71
N ILE A 28 7.92 -1.12 6.61
CA ILE A 28 6.90 -0.98 7.66
C ILE A 28 7.24 0.18 8.60
N ALA A 29 8.49 0.27 9.07
CA ALA A 29 8.93 1.35 9.95
C ALA A 29 8.80 2.74 9.28
N TYR A 30 9.12 2.82 7.98
CA TYR A 30 8.92 4.04 7.21
C TYR A 30 7.45 4.44 7.13
N LEU A 31 6.55 3.50 6.84
CA LEU A 31 5.11 3.76 6.77
C LEU A 31 4.54 4.17 8.13
N ASP A 32 4.96 3.52 9.22
CA ASP A 32 4.56 3.88 10.58
C ASP A 32 4.91 5.35 10.90
N GLN A 33 6.12 5.78 10.52
CA GLN A 33 6.54 7.17 10.69
C GLN A 33 5.65 8.14 9.89
N LYS A 34 5.27 7.77 8.66
CA LYS A 34 4.38 8.61 7.83
C LYS A 34 2.97 8.70 8.40
N VAL A 35 2.40 7.58 8.82
CA VAL A 35 1.08 7.54 9.46
C VAL A 35 1.08 8.35 10.74
N SER A 36 2.11 8.18 11.59
CA SER A 36 2.24 8.93 12.85
C SER A 36 2.34 10.44 12.62
N LYS A 37 3.04 10.88 11.56
CA LYS A 37 3.22 12.30 11.25
C LYS A 37 2.00 12.95 10.63
N ALA A 38 1.23 12.21 9.82
CA ALA A 38 0.09 12.74 9.07
C ALA A 38 -1.06 11.72 9.01
N PRO A 39 -1.69 11.39 10.15
CA PRO A 39 -2.71 10.34 10.21
C PRO A 39 -3.93 10.65 9.36
N ALA A 40 -4.31 11.92 9.21
CA ALA A 40 -5.41 12.35 8.35
C ALA A 40 -5.20 12.02 6.86
N PHE A 41 -3.96 11.83 6.42
CA PHE A 41 -3.63 11.49 5.04
C PHE A 41 -3.43 9.99 4.83
N PHE A 42 -2.81 9.30 5.78
CA PHE A 42 -2.35 7.92 5.58
C PHE A 42 -3.18 6.87 6.31
N LYS A 43 -3.87 7.21 7.41
CA LYS A 43 -4.70 6.23 8.11
C LYS A 43 -5.87 5.81 7.23
N SER A 44 -6.05 4.51 7.07
CA SER A 44 -6.99 3.87 6.16
C SER A 44 -6.80 4.22 4.68
N ALA A 45 -5.67 4.82 4.30
CA ALA A 45 -5.39 5.13 2.92
C ALA A 45 -5.09 3.84 2.12
N PRO A 46 -5.63 3.69 0.91
CA PRO A 46 -5.25 2.60 0.02
C PRO A 46 -3.81 2.79 -0.43
N LEU A 47 -3.02 1.73 -0.32
CA LEU A 47 -1.62 1.69 -0.71
C LEU A 47 -1.41 0.66 -1.82
N VAL A 48 -0.73 1.08 -2.88
CA VAL A 48 -0.16 0.18 -3.89
C VAL A 48 1.33 0.04 -3.62
N ILE A 49 1.83 -1.20 -3.68
CA ILE A 49 3.27 -1.45 -3.56
C ILE A 49 3.83 -1.75 -4.94
N ASN A 50 4.83 -0.97 -5.34
CA ASN A 50 5.61 -1.26 -6.53
C ASN A 50 6.80 -2.15 -6.14
N LEU A 51 6.79 -3.38 -6.66
CA LEU A 51 7.81 -4.42 -6.40
C LEU A 51 8.87 -4.52 -7.51
N SER A 52 8.89 -3.62 -8.51
CA SER A 52 9.78 -3.72 -9.68
C SER A 52 11.27 -3.80 -9.33
N ASN A 53 11.68 -3.26 -8.18
CA ASN A 53 13.06 -3.30 -7.69
C ASN A 53 13.19 -3.97 -6.32
N ALA A 54 12.15 -4.71 -5.89
CA ALA A 54 12.18 -5.43 -4.62
C ALA A 54 13.10 -6.65 -4.72
N SER A 55 13.65 -7.07 -3.58
CA SER A 55 14.39 -8.32 -3.50
C SER A 55 13.46 -9.54 -3.66
N SER A 56 13.95 -10.61 -4.27
CA SER A 56 13.16 -11.83 -4.53
C SER A 56 12.83 -12.63 -3.28
N ASP A 57 13.56 -12.41 -2.20
CA ASP A 57 13.35 -13.02 -0.87
C ASP A 57 12.47 -12.16 0.05
N LEU A 58 11.85 -11.09 -0.48
CA LEU A 58 10.96 -10.24 0.28
C LEU A 58 9.76 -11.04 0.84
N ASP A 59 9.63 -11.03 2.16
CA ASP A 59 8.47 -11.60 2.84
C ASP A 59 7.23 -10.70 2.67
N LEU A 60 6.41 -11.03 1.66
CA LEU A 60 5.18 -10.31 1.34
C LEU A 60 4.11 -10.45 2.43
N SER A 61 4.10 -11.57 3.16
CA SER A 61 3.14 -11.80 4.25
C SER A 61 3.46 -10.88 5.43
N LEU A 62 4.73 -10.80 5.82
CA LEU A 62 5.19 -9.85 6.83
C LEU A 62 4.89 -8.41 6.42
N LEU A 63 5.18 -8.05 5.17
CA LEU A 63 4.93 -6.72 4.64
C LEU A 63 3.43 -6.35 4.70
N LYS A 64 2.55 -7.23 4.23
CA LYS A 64 1.10 -7.03 4.28
C LYS A 64 0.61 -6.82 5.71
N HIS A 65 0.97 -7.71 6.62
CA HIS A 65 0.54 -7.61 8.01
C HIS A 65 1.09 -6.34 8.69
N GLY A 66 2.34 -5.98 8.41
CA GLY A 66 2.92 -4.74 8.93
C GLY A 66 2.19 -3.50 8.43
N ILE A 67 1.82 -3.45 7.15
CA ILE A 67 1.05 -2.34 6.54
C ILE A 67 -0.33 -2.20 7.17
N GLU A 68 -1.03 -3.31 7.40
CA GLU A 68 -2.33 -3.31 8.06
C GLU A 68 -2.21 -2.85 9.52
N ASN A 69 -1.15 -3.28 10.23
CA ASN A 69 -0.91 -2.92 11.61
C ASN A 69 -0.58 -1.44 11.81
N VAL A 70 0.13 -0.81 10.86
CA VAL A 70 0.35 0.65 10.88
C VAL A 70 -0.92 1.44 10.50
N GLY A 71 -2.01 0.75 10.15
CA GLY A 71 -3.31 1.34 9.90
C GLY A 71 -3.53 1.81 8.47
N MET A 72 -2.78 1.29 7.50
CA MET A 72 -3.02 1.49 6.06
C MET A 72 -3.74 0.27 5.46
N ILE A 73 -4.32 0.42 4.26
CA ILE A 73 -5.02 -0.68 3.57
C ILE A 73 -4.20 -1.08 2.35
N LEU A 74 -3.69 -2.31 2.33
CA LEU A 74 -3.03 -2.86 1.15
C LEU A 74 -4.08 -3.37 0.16
N TRP A 75 -4.11 -2.79 -1.03
CA TRP A 75 -4.86 -3.36 -2.15
C TRP A 75 -3.94 -4.34 -2.89
N VAL A 76 -4.29 -5.62 -2.85
CA VAL A 76 -3.68 -6.70 -3.65
C VAL A 76 -4.58 -7.07 -4.81
#